data_AF-A0AAW3T2J5-F1
#
_entry.id   AF-A0AAW3T2J5-F1
#
_cell.length_a   1.000
_cell.length_b   1.000
_cell.length_c   1.000
_cell.angle_alpha   90.00
_cell.angle_beta   90.00
_cell.angle_gamma   90.00
#
_symmetry.space_group_name_H-M   'P 1'
#
loop_
_entity.id
_entity.type
_entity.pdbx_description
1 polymer ?
#
loop_
_entity_poly.entity_id
_entity_poly.type
_entity_poly.pdbx_seq_one_letter_code
_entity_poly.pdbx_strand_id
1 'polypeptide(L)' 'MKKDLKRLFLDGLYFLLKEGYQPSNIARYAYEFYLDYDIDDEKLEYVVDYLKGMDAGPEFELTEYELNEFIKTNLS' A
#
# COMPACT_ATOMS: atom_id res chain seq x y z
N MET A 1 -13.61 -14.22 13.31
CA MET A 1 -12.54 -13.25 13.60
C MET A 1 -12.55 -12.24 12.47
N LYS A 2 -12.77 -10.94 12.75
CA LYS A 2 -12.45 -9.91 11.76
C LYS A 2 -10.94 -9.97 11.54
N LYS A 3 -10.49 -10.18 10.29
CA LYS A 3 -9.07 -10.04 9.96
C LYS A 3 -8.70 -8.58 10.19
N ASP A 4 -7.58 -8.34 10.87
CA ASP A 4 -7.00 -7.00 10.94
C ASP A 4 -6.32 -6.71 9.59
N LEU A 5 -7.11 -6.20 8.65
CA LEU A 5 -6.66 -5.94 7.27
C LEU A 5 -5.56 -4.89 7.24
N LYS A 6 -5.61 -3.90 8.13
CA LYS A 6 -4.58 -2.87 8.25
C LYS A 6 -3.24 -3.50 8.61
N ARG A 7 -3.21 -4.36 9.64
CA ARG A 7 -1.99 -5.08 10.00
C ARG A 7 -1.51 -5.98 8.86
N LEU A 8 -2.41 -6.72 8.23
CA LEU A 8 -2.07 -7.60 7.11
C LEU A 8 -1.44 -6.83 5.94
N PHE A 9 -1.98 -5.65 5.63
CA PHE A 9 -1.46 -4.77 4.59
C PHE A 9 -0.05 -4.26 4.93
N LEU A 10 0.15 -3.79 6.17
CA LEU A 10 1.44 -3.27 6.62
C LEU A 10 2.52 -4.36 6.67
N ASP A 11 2.17 -5.57 7.10
CA ASP A 11 3.10 -6.70 7.13
C ASP A 11 3.58 -7.09 5.72
N GLY A 12 2.67 -7.10 4.73
CA GLY A 12 3.02 -7.36 3.34
C GLY A 12 3.85 -6.25 2.70
N LEU A 13 3.50 -4.98 2.96
CA LEU A 13 4.27 -3.83 2.49
C LEU A 13 5.71 -3.86 3.06
N TYR A 14 5.85 -4.14 4.36
CA TYR A 14 7.15 -4.24 5.02
C TYR A 14 8.03 -5.37 4.45
N PHE A 15 7.41 -6.49 4.06
CA PHE A 15 8.13 -7.57 3.37
C PHE A 15 8.71 -7.09 2.04
N LEU A 16 7.93 -6.38 1.22
CA LEU A 16 8.41 -5.83 -0.05
C LEU A 16 9.55 -4.82 0.13
N LEU A 17 9.47 -3.98 1.16
CA LEU A 17 10.52 -3.00 1.46
C LEU A 17 11.85 -3.66 1.82
N LYS A 18 11.83 -4.86 2.42
CA LYS A 18 13.06 -5.62 2.71
C LYS A 18 13.73 -6.23 1.49
N GLU A 19 12.95 -6.62 0.49
CA GLU A 19 13.44 -7.25 -0.74
C GLU A 19 14.01 -6.21 -1.74
N GLY A 20 13.81 -4.92 -1.45
CA GLY A 20 14.27 -3.80 -2.27
C GLY A 20 13.10 -3.01 -2.85
N TYR A 21 13.07 -1.71 -2.56
CA TYR A 21 12.01 -0.82 -3.00
C TYR A 21 11.93 -0.72 -4.53
N GLN A 22 10.74 -0.97 -5.08
CA GLN A 22 10.37 -0.72 -6.47
C GLN A 22 8.90 -0.25 -6.52
N PRO A 23 8.60 0.94 -7.09
CA PRO A 23 7.22 1.46 -7.13
C PRO A 23 6.20 0.50 -7.74
N SER A 24 6.56 -0.19 -8.83
CA SER A 24 5.70 -1.17 -9.50
C SER A 24 5.33 -2.37 -8.63
N ASN A 25 6.23 -2.84 -7.76
CA ASN A 25 5.93 -3.91 -6.81
C ASN A 25 4.91 -3.47 -5.75
N ILE A 26 5.00 -2.21 -5.30
CA ILE A 26 4.08 -1.63 -4.33
C ILE A 26 2.70 -1.45 -4.97
N ALA A 27 2.65 -0.93 -6.19
CA ALA A 27 1.41 -0.76 -6.94
C ALA A 27 0.70 -2.10 -7.19
N ARG A 28 1.44 -3.12 -7.65
CA ARG A 28 0.91 -4.47 -7.86
C ARG A 28 0.36 -5.05 -6.56
N TYR A 29 1.10 -4.94 -5.46
CA TYR A 29 0.67 -5.43 -4.16
C TYR A 29 -0.63 -4.77 -3.69
N ALA A 30 -0.73 -3.45 -3.79
CA ALA A 30 -1.94 -2.71 -3.44
C ALA A 30 -3.13 -3.10 -4.32
N TYR A 31 -2.90 -3.32 -5.62
CA TYR A 31 -3.93 -3.79 -6.54
C TYR A 31 -4.43 -5.20 -6.19
N GLU A 32 -3.53 -6.14 -5.92
CA GLU A 32 -3.89 -7.50 -5.48
C GLU A 32 -4.66 -7.47 -4.15
N PHE A 33 -4.21 -6.65 -3.18
CA PHE A 33 -4.90 -6.49 -1.90
C PHE A 33 -6.32 -5.95 -2.07
N TYR A 34 -6.52 -4.98 -2.97
CA TYR A 34 -7.84 -4.45 -3.32
C TYR A 34 -8.77 -5.52 -3.91
N LEU A 35 -8.24 -6.47 -4.70
CA LEU A 35 -9.04 -7.55 -5.28
C LEU A 35 -9.40 -8.64 -4.26
N ASP A 36 -8.52 -8.89 -3.30
CA ASP A 36 -8.65 -10.00 -2.34
C ASP A 36 -9.51 -9.68 -1.12
N TYR A 37 -9.72 -8.40 -0.80
CA TYR A 37 -10.33 -7.97 0.46
C TYR A 37 -11.42 -6.91 0.26
N ASP A 38 -12.52 -7.08 0.98
CA ASP A 38 -13.53 -6.04 1.20
C ASP A 38 -13.05 -5.13 2.35
N ILE A 39 -12.67 -3.89 2.01
CA ILE A 39 -11.99 -2.97 2.93
C ILE A 39 -13.01 -1.99 3.52
N ASP A 40 -13.43 -2.25 4.76
CA ASP A 40 -14.34 -1.34 5.50
C ASP A 40 -13.65 -0.13 6.13
N ASP A 41 -12.32 -0.17 6.30
CA ASP A 41 -11.55 0.91 6.95
C ASP A 41 -11.21 1.98 5.90
N GLU A 42 -11.88 3.13 5.97
CA GLU A 42 -11.73 4.24 5.01
C GLU A 42 -10.28 4.72 4.84
N LYS A 43 -9.47 4.68 5.91
CA LYS A 43 -8.06 5.09 5.83
C LYS A 43 -7.23 4.05 5.08
N LEU A 44 -7.49 2.77 5.35
CA LEU A 44 -6.85 1.67 4.63
C LEU A 44 -7.26 1.68 3.16
N GLU A 45 -8.55 1.85 2.88
CA GLU A 45 -9.09 1.93 1.52
C GLU A 45 -8.40 3.06 0.74
N TYR A 46 -8.30 4.26 1.33
CA TYR A 46 -7.60 5.39 0.72
C TYR A 46 -6.14 5.08 0.39
N VAL A 47 -5.40 4.46 1.33
CA VAL A 47 -4.00 4.10 1.09
C VAL A 47 -3.87 3.05 -0.01
N VAL A 48 -4.70 2.01 0.01
CA VAL A 48 -4.67 0.95 -1.00
C VAL A 48 -5.03 1.52 -2.39
N ASP A 49 -6.05 2.39 -2.46
CA ASP A 49 -6.50 3.03 -3.70
C ASP A 49 -5.46 3.97 -4.29
N TYR A 50 -4.74 4.72 -3.44
CA TYR A 50 -3.64 5.56 -3.89
C TYR A 50 -2.47 4.72 -4.43
N LEU A 51 -2.02 3.74 -3.64
CA LEU A 51 -0.83 2.97 -3.96
C LEU A 51 -0.99 2.13 -5.22
N LYS A 52 -2.18 1.57 -5.49
CA LYS A 52 -2.42 0.82 -6.75
C LYS A 52 -2.32 1.70 -8.00
N GLY A 53 -2.45 3.03 -7.84
CA GLY A 53 -2.33 4.01 -8.92
C GLY A 53 -0.88 4.43 -9.24
N MET A 54 0.11 4.01 -8.44
CA MET A 54 1.50 4.46 -8.61
C MET A 54 2.15 4.00 -9.92
N ASP A 55 1.67 2.92 -10.55
CA ASP A 55 2.17 2.40 -11.84
C ASP A 55 1.52 3.10 -13.06
N ALA A 56 0.69 4.14 -12.84
CA ALA A 56 0.06 4.88 -13.94
C ALA A 56 1.05 5.79 -14.71
N GLY A 57 2.23 6.07 -14.14
CA GLY A 57 3.27 6.89 -14.74
C GLY A 57 4.27 7.43 -13.70
N PRO A 58 5.48 7.88 -14.11
CA PRO A 58 6.52 8.34 -13.19
C PRO A 58 6.10 9.50 -12.27
N GLU A 59 5.14 10.32 -12.70
CA GLU A 59 4.58 11.43 -11.91
C GLU A 59 3.72 10.98 -10.72
N PHE A 60 3.30 9.72 -10.70
CA PHE A 60 2.52 9.11 -9.61
C PHE A 60 3.37 8.23 -8.70
N GLU A 61 4.61 7.92 -9.09
CA GLU A 61 5.52 7.13 -8.28
C GLU A 61 5.95 7.91 -7.04
N LEU A 62 5.91 7.24 -5.90
CA LEU A 62 6.58 7.69 -4.69
C LEU A 62 8.02 7.20 -4.70
N THR A 63 8.88 7.88 -3.97
CA THR A 63 10.13 7.30 -3.47
C THR A 63 9.85 6.43 -2.24
N GLU A 64 10.83 5.60 -1.82
CA GLU A 64 10.71 4.82 -0.58
C GLU A 64 10.45 5.71 0.65
N TYR A 65 11.10 6.88 0.70
CA TYR A 65 10.89 7.87 1.77
C TYR A 65 9.46 8.42 1.75
N GLU A 66 8.98 8.84 0.58
CA GLU A 66 7.61 9.37 0.44
C GLU A 66 6.55 8.32 0.74
N LEU A 67 6.78 7.06 0.36
CA LEU A 67 5.91 5.94 0.75
C LEU A 67 5.83 5.81 2.28
N ASN A 68 6.97 5.80 2.97
CA ASN A 68 6.98 5.67 4.44
C ASN A 68 6.24 6.84 5.12
N GLU A 69 6.46 8.07 4.68
CA GLU A 69 5.75 9.24 5.21
C GLU A 69 4.25 9.22 4.85
N PHE A 70 3.88 8.75 3.65
CA PHE A 70 2.50 8.58 3.23
C PHE A 70 1.76 7.57 4.12
N ILE A 71 2.37 6.39 4.37
CA ILE A 71 1.81 5.37 5.27
C ILE A 71 1.67 5.92 6.69
N LYS A 72 2.71 6.56 7.22
CA LYS A 72 2.69 7.13 8.56
C LYS A 72 1.60 8.19 8.71
N THR A 73 1.42 9.05 7.71
CA THR A 73 0.41 10.12 7.75
C THR A 73 -1.01 9.57 7.75
N ASN A 74 -1.26 8.51 6.98
CA ASN A 74 -2.63 8.02 6.74
C ASN A 74 -3.02 6.82 7.61
N LEU A 75 -2.07 6.03 8.09
CA LEU A 75 -2.31 4.78 8.84
C LEU A 75 -1.70 4.78 10.25
N SER A 76 -1.14 5.88 10.76
CA SER A 76 -0.83 5.98 12.20
C SER A 76 -2.07 6.15 13.05
#